data_AF-A0A931GK11-F1
#
_entry.id   AF-A0A931GK11-F1
#
_cell.length_a   1.000
_cell.length_b   1.000
_cell.length_c   1.000
_cell.angle_alpha   90.00
_cell.angle_beta   90.00
_cell.angle_gamma   90.00
#
_symmetry.space_group_name_H-M   'P 1'
#
loop_
_entity.id
_entity.type
_entity.pdbx_description
1 polymer ?
#
loop_
_entity_poly.entity_id
_entity_poly.type
_entity_poly.pdbx_seq_one_letter_code
_entity_poly.pdbx_strand_id
1 'polypeptide(L)'
;MKTGPKPLSDLTKHRGIETIRQIQHLMLLCSLLPPGGKLHEILRLALSVHDENLPAHVSPVRDLHPQATKDWLESIWDRADISDEERELVVWQSDKPNMDAAAEELQRIERLLGIRLATEIVK
;
A
#
# COMPACT_ATOMS: atom_id res chain seq x y z
N MET A 1 -31.06 22.78 -21.62
CA MET A 1 -31.35 21.35 -21.87
C MET A 1 -30.95 20.56 -20.64
N LYS A 2 -31.91 20.04 -19.86
CA LYS A 2 -31.62 19.13 -18.74
C LYS A 2 -31.37 17.74 -19.36
N THR A 3 -30.12 17.30 -19.39
CA THR A 3 -29.79 15.92 -19.73
C THR A 3 -30.36 15.03 -18.63
N GLY A 4 -31.22 14.08 -19.01
CA GLY A 4 -31.76 13.08 -18.08
C GLY A 4 -30.64 12.26 -17.43
N PRO A 5 -30.96 11.45 -16.40
CA PRO A 5 -29.98 10.61 -15.74
C PRO A 5 -29.24 9.77 -16.79
N LYS A 6 -27.91 9.87 -16.78
CA LYS A 6 -27.04 9.10 -17.66
C LYS A 6 -27.42 7.62 -17.50
N PRO A 7 -27.67 6.87 -18.59
CA PRO A 7 -27.98 5.45 -18.47
C PRO A 7 -26.91 4.76 -17.65
N LEU A 8 -27.29 3.78 -16.83
CA LEU A 8 -26.37 3.00 -16.01
C LEU A 8 -25.26 2.46 -16.93
N SER A 9 -24.06 3.01 -16.79
CA SER A 9 -22.90 2.53 -17.52
C SER A 9 -22.69 1.08 -17.10
N ASP A 10 -22.61 0.18 -18.07
CA ASP A 10 -22.15 -1.17 -17.81
C ASP A 10 -20.66 -1.09 -17.47
N LEU A 11 -20.36 -1.02 -16.17
CA LEU A 11 -19.02 -0.74 -15.66
C LEU A 11 -18.04 -1.88 -15.98
N THR A 12 -18.55 -3.08 -16.26
CA THR A 12 -17.77 -4.27 -16.62
C THR A 12 -17.11 -4.16 -17.99
N LYS A 13 -17.56 -3.21 -18.84
CA LYS A 13 -17.01 -2.96 -20.17
C LYS A 13 -15.83 -2.00 -20.18
N HIS A 14 -15.51 -1.36 -19.05
CA HIS A 14 -14.34 -0.50 -18.95
C HIS A 14 -13.10 -1.35 -18.73
N ARG A 15 -12.19 -1.36 -19.71
CA ARG A 15 -10.88 -1.99 -19.57
C ARG A 15 -10.17 -1.38 -18.35
N GLY A 16 -9.72 -2.23 -17.43
CA GLY A 16 -9.03 -1.79 -16.21
C GLY A 16 -9.94 -1.30 -15.09
N ILE A 17 -11.25 -1.59 -15.14
CA ILE A 17 -12.19 -1.19 -14.07
C ILE A 17 -11.76 -1.71 -12.68
N GLU A 18 -11.17 -2.90 -12.61
CA GLU A 18 -10.65 -3.49 -11.38
C GLU A 18 -9.50 -2.66 -10.81
N THR A 19 -8.52 -2.29 -11.65
CA THR A 19 -7.42 -1.39 -11.26
C THR A 19 -7.93 -0.01 -10.83
N ILE A 20 -8.93 0.54 -11.53
CA ILE A 20 -9.56 1.81 -11.14
C ILE A 20 -10.19 1.69 -9.74
N ARG A 21 -10.85 0.57 -9.43
CA ARG A 21 -11.43 0.33 -8.11
C ARG A 21 -10.36 0.15 -7.05
N GLN A 22 -9.26 -0.54 -7.35
CA GLN A 22 -8.11 -0.65 -6.43
C GLN A 22 -7.55 0.74 -6.07
N ILE A 23 -7.37 1.63 -7.06
CA ILE A 23 -6.93 3.02 -6.81
C ILE A 23 -7.92 3.76 -5.90
N GLN A 24 -9.22 3.68 -6.20
CA GLN A 24 -10.25 4.33 -5.39
C GLN A 24 -10.31 3.78 -3.96
N HIS A 25 -10.06 2.49 -3.77
CA HIS A 25 -9.97 1.88 -2.44
C HIS A 25 -8.74 2.39 -1.67
N LEU A 26 -7.58 2.51 -2.33
CA LEU A 26 -6.39 3.12 -1.73
C LEU A 26 -6.64 4.56 -1.29
N MET A 27 -7.29 5.37 -2.15
CA MET A 27 -7.68 6.74 -1.81
C MET A 27 -8.58 6.80 -0.58
N LEU A 28 -9.59 5.94 -0.51
CA LEU A 28 -10.52 5.89 0.61
C LEU A 28 -9.83 5.44 1.91
N LEU A 29 -8.97 4.41 1.86
CA LEU A 29 -8.18 3.97 3.00
C LEU A 29 -7.32 5.11 3.54
N CYS A 30 -6.54 5.77 2.67
CA CYS A 30 -5.69 6.88 3.08
C CYS A 30 -6.49 8.06 3.65
N SER A 31 -7.69 8.32 3.14
CA SER A 31 -8.57 9.39 3.64
C SER A 31 -9.16 9.11 5.03
N LEU A 32 -9.17 7.83 5.46
CA LEU A 32 -9.70 7.40 6.75
C LEU A 32 -8.62 7.28 7.83
N LEU A 33 -7.35 7.46 7.47
CA LEU A 33 -6.26 7.43 8.44
C LEU A 33 -6.35 8.64 9.38
N PRO A 34 -6.20 8.45 10.71
CA PRO A 34 -6.14 9.58 11.63
C PRO A 34 -4.90 10.43 11.32
N PRO A 35 -5.03 11.77 11.20
CA PRO A 35 -3.87 12.64 11.05
C PRO A 35 -2.90 12.46 12.23
N GLY A 36 -1.64 12.14 11.92
CA GLY A 36 -0.62 11.83 12.93
C GLY A 36 -0.69 10.42 13.52
N GLY A 37 -1.55 9.53 12.98
CA GLY A 37 -1.51 8.10 13.29
C GLY A 37 -0.26 7.42 12.75
N LYS A 38 0.09 6.25 13.29
CA LYS A 38 1.32 5.54 12.93
C LYS A 38 1.31 5.03 11.49
N LEU A 39 0.17 4.55 10.99
CA LEU A 39 0.06 4.17 9.59
C LEU A 39 0.12 5.40 8.66
N HIS A 40 -0.43 6.54 9.11
CA HIS A 40 -0.31 7.80 8.36
C HIS A 40 1.14 8.31 8.31
N GLU A 41 1.89 8.22 9.41
CA GLU A 41 3.31 8.58 9.46
C GLU A 41 4.14 7.75 8.46
N ILE A 42 4.04 6.43 8.51
CA ILE A 42 4.87 5.56 7.66
C ILE A 42 4.51 5.66 6.18
N LEU A 43 3.23 5.82 5.84
CA LEU A 43 2.82 6.02 4.44
C LEU A 43 3.30 7.37 3.90
N ARG A 44 3.34 8.42 4.73
CA ARG A 44 3.93 9.70 4.32
C ARG A 44 5.42 9.56 4.05
N LEU A 45 6.13 8.84 4.92
CA LEU A 45 7.56 8.57 4.73
C LEU A 45 7.79 7.78 3.43
N ALA A 46 7.07 6.68 3.23
CA ALA A 46 7.15 5.86 2.03
C ALA A 46 6.85 6.65 0.74
N LEU A 47 5.83 7.52 0.75
CA LEU A 47 5.50 8.38 -0.39
C LEU A 47 6.52 9.50 -0.64
N SER A 48 7.40 9.77 0.31
CA SER A 48 8.45 10.79 0.21
C SER A 48 9.80 10.19 -0.20
N VAL A 49 9.91 8.86 -0.28
CA VAL A 49 11.13 8.18 -0.76
C VAL A 49 11.31 8.51 -2.24
N HIS A 50 12.44 9.16 -2.54
CA HIS A 50 12.85 9.50 -3.89
C HIS A 50 14.16 8.78 -4.22
N ASP A 51 14.07 7.48 -4.47
CA ASP A 51 15.19 6.70 -5.00
C ASP A 51 14.86 6.22 -6.42
N GLU A 52 15.58 6.77 -7.40
CA GLU A 52 15.44 6.39 -8.82
C GLU A 52 15.96 4.97 -9.10
N ASN A 53 16.79 4.40 -8.21
CA ASN A 53 17.35 3.06 -8.37
C ASN A 53 16.43 1.98 -7.80
N LEU A 54 15.55 2.31 -6.84
CA LEU A 54 14.65 1.34 -6.20
C LEU A 54 13.93 0.41 -7.19
N PRO A 55 13.36 0.88 -8.33
CA PRO A 55 12.74 -0.01 -9.32
C PRO A 55 13.67 -1.08 -9.92
N ALA A 56 14.98 -0.80 -10.01
CA ALA A 56 15.98 -1.76 -10.50
C ALA A 56 16.31 -2.86 -9.48
N HIS A 57 16.04 -2.61 -8.19
CA HIS A 57 16.28 -3.55 -7.10
C HIS A 57 15.06 -4.41 -6.76
N VAL A 58 13.85 -4.03 -7.20
CA VAL A 58 12.63 -4.78 -6.95
C VAL A 58 12.52 -5.98 -7.90
N SER A 59 12.44 -7.18 -7.32
CA SER A 59 12.08 -8.40 -8.06
C SER A 59 10.62 -8.79 -7.81
N PRO A 60 9.94 -9.46 -8.75
CA PRO A 60 8.58 -9.93 -8.51
C PRO A 60 8.51 -10.95 -7.37
N VAL A 61 7.54 -10.79 -6.47
CA VAL A 61 7.22 -11.79 -5.44
C VAL A 61 6.73 -13.09 -6.09
N ARG A 62 7.17 -14.23 -5.57
CA ARG A 62 6.84 -15.57 -6.13
C ARG A 62 6.02 -16.45 -5.21
N ASP A 63 5.97 -16.11 -3.92
CA ASP A 63 5.27 -16.86 -2.88
C ASP A 63 4.75 -15.88 -1.83
N LEU A 64 3.51 -16.11 -1.37
CA LEU A 64 2.84 -15.30 -0.36
C LEU A 64 2.93 -15.90 1.05
N HIS A 65 3.64 -17.02 1.22
CA HIS A 65 3.96 -17.56 2.54
C HIS A 65 4.67 -16.50 3.40
N PRO A 66 4.30 -16.30 4.69
CA PRO A 66 4.82 -15.20 5.51
C PRO A 66 6.35 -15.14 5.60
N GLN A 67 7.02 -16.30 5.62
CA GLN A 67 8.49 -16.33 5.59
C GLN A 67 9.04 -15.86 4.23
N ALA A 68 8.44 -16.28 3.12
CA ALA A 68 8.91 -15.92 1.79
C ALA A 68 8.69 -14.42 1.49
N THR A 69 7.58 -13.85 1.94
CA THR A 69 7.33 -12.41 1.81
C THR A 69 8.26 -11.59 2.70
N LYS A 70 8.59 -12.09 3.89
CA LYS A 70 9.63 -11.49 4.74
C LYS A 70 10.98 -11.47 4.03
N ASP A 71 11.45 -12.62 3.56
CA ASP A 71 12.75 -12.74 2.88
C ASP A 71 12.80 -11.85 1.62
N TRP A 72 11.69 -11.77 0.89
CA TRP A 72 11.55 -10.87 -0.26
C TRP A 72 11.63 -9.39 0.12
N LEU A 73 10.92 -8.96 1.16
CA LEU A 73 11.01 -7.57 1.67
C LEU A 73 12.43 -7.25 2.16
N GLU A 74 13.07 -8.16 2.89
CA GLU A 74 14.45 -8.00 3.35
C GLU A 74 15.41 -7.86 2.16
N SER A 75 15.23 -8.61 1.08
CA SER A 75 16.10 -8.48 -0.11
C SER A 75 16.04 -7.11 -0.81
N ILE A 76 14.96 -6.34 -0.62
CA ILE A 76 14.79 -5.00 -1.19
C ILE A 76 15.46 -3.96 -0.28
N TRP A 77 15.33 -4.13 1.04
CA TRP A 77 15.68 -3.13 2.04
C TRP A 77 17.03 -3.36 2.74
N ASP A 78 17.55 -4.58 2.74
CA ASP A 78 18.86 -4.96 3.31
C ASP A 78 19.96 -4.91 2.23
N ARG A 79 20.00 -3.80 1.48
CA ARG A 79 21.03 -3.52 0.49
C ARG A 79 22.02 -2.49 1.01
N ALA A 80 23.28 -2.63 0.59
CA ALA A 80 24.37 -1.76 1.05
C ALA A 80 24.20 -0.29 0.61
N ASP A 81 23.45 -0.06 -0.46
CA ASP A 81 23.25 1.21 -1.15
C ASP A 81 21.83 1.79 -0.96
N ILE A 82 21.17 1.50 0.16
CA ILE A 82 19.92 2.21 0.50
C ILE A 82 20.18 3.70 0.75
N SER A 83 19.26 4.54 0.26
CA SER A 83 19.28 5.98 0.54
C SER A 83 19.00 6.27 2.03
N ASP A 84 19.23 7.52 2.46
CA ASP A 84 18.92 7.92 3.83
C ASP A 84 17.40 7.90 4.09
N GLU A 85 16.59 8.25 3.09
CA GLU A 85 15.12 8.19 3.15
C GLU A 85 14.62 6.74 3.24
N GLU A 86 15.21 5.82 2.47
CA GLU A 86 14.91 4.39 2.55
C GLU A 86 15.32 3.83 3.93
N ARG A 87 16.48 4.24 4.44
CA ARG A 87 16.95 3.83 5.77
C ARG A 87 16.00 4.30 6.87
N GLU A 88 15.49 5.53 6.78
CA GLU A 88 14.49 6.03 7.73
C GLU A 88 13.25 5.14 7.73
N LEU A 89 12.78 4.71 6.55
CA LEU A 89 11.64 3.81 6.40
C LEU A 89 11.91 2.46 7.08
N VAL A 90 13.08 1.87 6.84
CA VAL A 90 13.49 0.58 7.40
C VAL A 90 13.61 0.64 8.92
N VAL A 91 14.20 1.72 9.45
CA VAL A 91 14.31 1.95 10.89
C VAL A 91 12.92 2.09 11.51
N TRP A 92 12.02 2.87 10.89
CA TRP A 92 10.67 3.07 11.40
C TRP A 92 9.90 1.75 11.49
N GLN A 93 9.93 0.92 10.45
CA GLN A 93 9.19 -0.36 10.40
C GLN A 93 9.84 -1.47 11.23
N SER A 94 11.08 -1.28 11.70
CA SER A 94 11.72 -2.17 12.69
C SER A 94 11.28 -1.89 14.14
N ASP A 95 10.68 -0.73 14.40
CA ASP A 95 10.11 -0.40 15.71
C ASP A 95 8.76 -1.12 15.90
N LYS A 96 8.76 -2.12 16.78
CA LYS A 96 7.58 -2.95 17.05
C LYS A 96 6.37 -2.13 17.54
N PRO A 97 6.49 -1.21 18.52
CA PRO A 97 5.35 -0.38 18.93
C PRO A 97 4.70 0.41 17.78
N ASN A 98 5.51 0.99 16.88
CA ASN A 98 5.02 1.69 15.69
C ASN A 98 4.24 0.73 14.78
N MET A 99 4.81 -0.45 14.48
CA MET A 99 4.17 -1.44 13.62
C MET A 99 2.88 -2.01 14.21
N ASP A 100 2.86 -2.31 15.50
CA ASP A 100 1.66 -2.80 16.20
C ASP A 100 0.54 -1.75 16.12
N ALA A 101 0.84 -0.48 16.41
CA ALA A 101 -0.13 0.62 16.32
C ALA A 101 -0.64 0.85 14.88
N ALA A 102 0.24 0.81 13.88
CA ALA A 102 -0.14 0.94 12.48
C ALA A 102 -1.01 -0.24 12.00
N ALA A 103 -0.70 -1.46 12.43
CA ALA A 103 -1.50 -2.65 12.13
C ALA A 103 -2.90 -2.54 12.74
N GLU A 104 -3.03 -2.03 13.97
CA GLU A 104 -4.33 -1.79 14.59
C GLU A 104 -5.14 -0.72 13.85
N GLU A 105 -4.49 0.37 13.41
CA GLU A 105 -5.12 1.41 12.58
C GLU A 105 -5.69 0.82 11.29
N LEU A 106 -4.88 0.03 10.58
CA LEU A 106 -5.31 -0.66 9.36
C LEU A 106 -6.52 -1.55 9.62
N GLN A 107 -6.43 -2.43 10.63
CA GLN A 107 -7.51 -3.35 10.97
C GLN A 107 -8.81 -2.64 11.37
N ARG A 108 -8.73 -1.48 12.03
CA ARG A 108 -9.91 -0.66 12.33
C ARG A 108 -10.57 -0.15 11.05
N ILE A 109 -9.79 0.36 10.09
CA ILE A 109 -10.31 0.85 8.81
C ILE A 109 -10.87 -0.30 7.97
N GLU A 110 -10.20 -1.45 7.92
CA GLU A 110 -10.71 -2.65 7.23
C GLU A 110 -12.09 -3.07 7.77
N ARG A 111 -12.24 -3.11 9.10
CA ARG A 111 -13.54 -3.42 9.74
C ARG A 111 -14.62 -2.38 9.43
N LEU A 112 -14.25 -1.09 9.38
CA LEU A 112 -15.17 -0.01 9.03
C LEU A 112 -15.66 -0.13 7.58
N LEU A 113 -14.76 -0.47 6.66
CA LEU A 113 -15.05 -0.57 5.23
C LEU A 113 -15.71 -1.90 4.84
N GLY A 114 -15.51 -2.96 5.63
CA GLY A 114 -15.87 -4.32 5.24
C GLY A 114 -15.03 -4.86 4.07
N ILE A 115 -13.86 -4.25 3.83
CA ILE A 115 -12.95 -4.56 2.72
C ILE A 115 -11.52 -4.64 3.28
N ARG A 116 -10.76 -5.63 2.82
CA ARG A 116 -9.32 -5.78 3.08
C ARG A 116 -8.54 -5.62 1.79
N LEU A 117 -7.45 -4.86 1.83
CA LEU A 117 -6.44 -4.89 0.78
C LEU A 117 -5.51 -6.07 1.04
N ALA A 118 -5.66 -7.13 0.26
CA ALA A 118 -4.82 -8.32 0.36
C ALA A 118 -3.88 -8.41 -0.84
N THR A 119 -2.66 -8.89 -0.59
CA THR A 119 -1.70 -9.18 -1.65
C THR A 119 -2.12 -10.43 -2.42
N GLU A 120 -2.06 -10.36 -3.74
CA GLU A 120 -2.25 -11.49 -4.65
C GLU A 120 -1.11 -11.54 -5.67
N ILE A 121 -0.75 -12.73 -6.16
CA ILE A 121 0.21 -12.86 -7.26
C ILE A 121 -0.53 -12.51 -8.55
N VAL A 122 -0.09 -11.44 -9.20
CA VAL A 122 -0.55 -11.06 -10.54
C VAL A 122 0.14 -11.97 -11.56
N LYS A 123 -0.65 -12.61 -12.43
CA LYS A 123 -0.17 -13.52 -13.48
C LYS A 123 -0.01 -12.82 -14.82
#